data_AF-A0A3D5IXX8-F1
#
_entry.id   AF-A0A3D5IXX8-F1
#
_cell.length_a   1.000
_cell.length_b   1.000
_cell.length_c   1.000
_cell.angle_alpha   90.00
_cell.angle_beta   90.00
_cell.angle_gamma   90.00
#
_symmetry.space_group_name_H-M   'P 1'
#
loop_
_entity.id
_entity.type
_entity.pdbx_description
1 polymer ?
#
loop_
_entity_poly.entity_id
_entity_poly.type
_entity_poly.pdbx_seq_one_letter_code
_entity_poly.pdbx_strand_id
1 'polypeptide(L)'
;MLEAVQILNKYWGHKAFRPLQWPIIASVLEGENVLALLPTGGGKSICFQVPALLRSGICIVVSPLIALMEDQVSNLQAKGIKAMSLTGGISFNDLDKKLDNCIYGDYKFLYLSPERLQMELVQERIRLMNVNLIAVDEAH
;
A
#
# COMPACT_ATOMS: atom_id res chain seq x y z
N MET A 1 4.09 13.24 14.06
CA MET A 1 3.72 14.28 13.06
C MET A 1 4.89 14.73 12.19
N LEU A 2 6.00 15.20 12.79
CA LEU A 2 7.14 15.74 12.03
C LEU A 2 7.72 14.74 11.01
N GLU A 3 7.95 13.50 11.43
CA GLU A 3 8.45 12.43 10.54
C GLU A 3 7.49 12.13 9.37
N ALA A 4 6.18 12.13 9.63
CA ALA A 4 5.17 11.92 8.59
C ALA A 4 5.20 13.05 7.54
N VAL A 5 5.39 14.30 7.98
CA VAL A 5 5.54 15.45 7.08
C VAL A 5 6.87 15.37 6.29
N GLN A 6 7.95 14.88 6.91
CA GLN A 6 9.22 14.66 6.20
C GLN A 6 9.08 13.62 5.09
N ILE A 7 8.38 12.50 5.34
CA ILE A 7 8.08 11.49 4.31
C ILE A 7 7.19 12.08 3.22
N LEU A 8 6.14 12.81 3.61
CA LEU A 8 5.26 13.50 2.66
C LEU A 8 6.06 14.43 1.74
N ASN A 9 6.97 15.23 2.31
CA ASN A 9 7.78 16.15 1.56
C ASN A 9 8.79 15.42 0.66
N LYS A 10 9.49 14.41 1.19
CA LYS A 10 10.51 13.64 0.48
C LYS A 10 9.97 12.99 -0.79
N TYR A 11 8.79 12.36 -0.71
CA TYR A 11 8.27 11.54 -1.80
C TYR A 11 7.16 12.23 -2.63
N TRP A 12 6.38 13.14 -2.05
CA TRP A 12 5.30 13.85 -2.76
C TRP A 12 5.57 15.35 -2.94
N GLY A 13 6.63 15.91 -2.34
CA GLY A 13 6.95 17.34 -2.43
C GLY A 13 5.96 18.26 -1.69
N HIS A 14 5.01 17.72 -0.96
CA HIS A 14 4.02 18.52 -0.23
C HIS A 14 4.58 18.97 1.12
N LYS A 15 4.32 20.23 1.49
CA LYS A 15 4.81 20.83 2.75
C LYS A 15 3.87 20.55 3.93
N ALA A 16 2.62 20.20 3.66
CA ALA A 16 1.60 19.93 4.65
C ALA A 16 0.58 18.93 4.10
N PHE A 17 -0.06 18.21 5.01
CA PHE A 17 -1.21 17.37 4.70
C PHE A 17 -2.41 18.24 4.31
N ARG A 18 -3.23 17.73 3.39
CA ARG A 18 -4.55 18.31 3.09
C ARG A 18 -5.49 18.11 4.29
N PRO A 19 -6.61 18.87 4.36
CA PRO A 19 -7.64 18.61 5.37
C PRO A 19 -8.03 17.13 5.40
N LEU A 20 -8.30 16.61 6.61
CA LEU A 20 -8.68 15.21 6.91
C LEU A 20 -7.58 14.16 6.78
N GLN A 21 -6.51 14.39 6.02
CA GLN A 21 -5.43 13.39 5.88
C GLN A 21 -4.71 13.12 7.20
N TRP A 22 -4.33 14.16 7.94
CA TRP A 22 -3.59 13.98 9.20
C TRP A 22 -4.38 13.21 10.27
N PRO A 23 -5.65 13.53 10.56
CA PRO A 23 -6.46 12.73 11.48
C PRO A 23 -6.48 11.23 11.14
N ILE A 24 -6.64 10.89 9.85
CA ILE A 24 -6.64 9.48 9.39
C ILE A 24 -5.27 8.84 9.62
N ILE A 25 -4.20 9.52 9.19
CA ILE A 25 -2.83 9.02 9.35
C ILE A 25 -2.49 8.83 10.83
N ALA A 26 -2.90 9.75 11.69
CA ALA A 26 -2.67 9.66 13.13
C ALA A 26 -3.33 8.42 13.73
N SER A 27 -4.63 8.20 13.48
CA SER A 27 -5.33 6.98 13.93
C SER A 27 -4.68 5.70 13.41
N VAL A 28 -4.29 5.66 12.12
CA VAL A 28 -3.57 4.50 11.57
C VAL A 28 -2.23 4.27 12.29
N LEU A 29 -1.48 5.34 12.58
CA LEU A 29 -0.20 5.29 13.31
C LEU A 29 -0.37 4.86 14.78
N GLU A 30 -1.52 5.13 15.38
CA GLU A 30 -1.90 4.66 16.72
C GLU A 30 -2.36 3.20 16.73
N GLY A 31 -2.53 2.59 15.54
CA GLY A 31 -2.92 1.18 15.39
C GLY A 31 -4.43 0.98 15.36
N GLU A 32 -5.21 2.06 15.18
CA GLU A 32 -6.66 1.99 15.07
C GLU A 32 -7.10 1.52 13.68
N ASN A 33 -8.25 0.85 13.64
CA ASN A 33 -8.97 0.56 12.40
C ASN A 33 -9.70 1.81 11.94
N VAL A 34 -9.51 2.23 10.69
CA VAL A 34 -10.06 3.49 10.17
C VAL A 34 -10.90 3.26 8.94
N LEU A 35 -12.12 3.78 8.95
CA LEU A 35 -12.93 4.00 7.74
C LEU A 35 -12.70 5.43 7.25
N ALA A 36 -11.96 5.58 6.16
CA ALA A 36 -11.58 6.88 5.60
C ALA A 36 -12.52 7.28 4.44
N LEU A 37 -13.35 8.30 4.66
CA LEU A 37 -14.21 8.88 3.63
C LEU A 37 -13.62 10.18 3.08
N LEU A 38 -13.03 10.12 1.89
CA LEU A 38 -12.52 11.30 1.19
C LEU A 38 -13.02 11.35 -0.26
N PRO A 39 -13.28 12.55 -0.81
CA PRO A 39 -13.64 12.70 -2.21
C PRO A 39 -12.53 12.19 -3.13
N THR A 40 -12.88 11.88 -4.37
CA THR A 40 -11.90 11.56 -5.43
C THR A 40 -10.87 12.68 -5.56
N GLY A 41 -9.60 12.32 -5.72
CA GLY A 41 -8.51 13.29 -5.74
C GLY A 41 -8.15 13.89 -4.37
N GLY A 42 -8.84 13.53 -3.28
CA GLY A 42 -8.56 13.96 -1.90
C GLY A 42 -7.23 13.43 -1.33
N GLY A 43 -6.52 12.58 -2.07
CA GLY A 43 -5.27 11.98 -1.64
C GLY A 43 -5.46 10.85 -0.63
N LYS A 44 -6.45 9.97 -0.86
CA LYS A 44 -6.69 8.77 -0.05
C LYS A 44 -5.45 7.89 0.08
N SER A 45 -4.70 7.71 -1.01
CA SER A 45 -3.50 6.89 -1.01
C SER A 45 -2.43 7.35 -0.01
N ILE A 46 -2.25 8.66 0.15
CA ILE A 46 -1.33 9.25 1.14
C ILE A 46 -1.68 8.78 2.55
N CYS A 47 -2.97 8.57 2.85
CA CYS A 47 -3.46 8.21 4.17
C CYS A 47 -3.01 6.82 4.64
N PHE A 48 -2.68 5.90 3.71
CA PHE A 48 -2.09 4.60 4.05
C PHE A 48 -0.62 4.49 3.61
N GLN A 49 -0.19 5.20 2.57
CA GLN A 49 1.19 5.14 2.07
C GLN A 49 2.18 5.78 3.05
N VAL A 50 1.86 6.93 3.61
CA VAL A 50 2.74 7.59 4.60
C VAL A 50 2.92 6.74 5.87
N PRO A 51 1.85 6.25 6.54
CA PRO A 51 2.05 5.41 7.72
C PRO A 51 2.73 4.08 7.42
N ALA A 52 2.49 3.47 6.25
CA ALA A 52 3.19 2.26 5.82
C ALA A 52 4.71 2.45 5.65
N LEU A 53 5.13 3.65 5.21
CA LEU A 53 6.55 4.00 5.08
C LEU A 53 7.21 4.31 6.43
N LEU A 54 6.46 4.78 7.43
CA LEU A 54 6.97 5.03 8.79
C LEU A 54 7.21 3.75 9.59
N ARG A 55 6.50 2.67 9.26
CA ARG A 55 6.63 1.38 9.95
C ARG A 55 7.55 0.42 9.20
N SER A 56 8.27 -0.43 9.92
CA SER A 56 8.93 -1.60 9.32
C SER A 56 7.90 -2.51 8.66
N GLY A 57 8.28 -3.27 7.63
CA GLY A 57 7.39 -4.23 6.99
C GLY A 57 6.69 -3.71 5.74
N ILE A 58 5.68 -4.45 5.28
CA ILE A 58 4.97 -4.23 4.01
C ILE A 58 3.51 -3.86 4.24
N CYS A 59 2.98 -2.94 3.43
CA CYS A 59 1.56 -2.64 3.37
C CYS A 59 0.91 -3.43 2.24
N ILE A 60 -0.16 -4.16 2.56
CA ILE A 60 -1.00 -4.87 1.60
C ILE A 60 -2.14 -3.95 1.18
N VAL A 61 -2.28 -3.70 -0.11
CA VAL A 61 -3.35 -2.85 -0.66
C VAL A 61 -4.25 -3.71 -1.54
N VAL A 62 -5.50 -3.85 -1.12
CA VAL A 62 -6.54 -4.58 -1.86
C VAL A 62 -7.35 -3.55 -2.65
N SER A 63 -7.40 -3.70 -3.98
CA SER A 63 -8.16 -2.80 -4.84
C SER A 63 -8.79 -3.58 -6.00
N PRO A 64 -10.06 -3.31 -6.36
CA PRO A 64 -10.69 -3.96 -7.51
C PRO A 64 -10.22 -3.40 -8.86
N LEU A 65 -9.54 -2.24 -8.88
CA LEU A 65 -9.20 -1.52 -10.11
C LEU A 65 -7.75 -1.79 -10.53
N ILE A 66 -7.55 -2.77 -11.43
CA ILE A 66 -6.21 -3.18 -11.92
C ILE A 66 -5.41 -2.01 -12.47
N ALA A 67 -6.00 -1.18 -13.34
CA ALA A 67 -5.31 -0.03 -13.93
C ALA A 67 -4.84 0.96 -12.84
N LEU A 68 -5.67 1.20 -11.82
CA LEU A 68 -5.30 2.06 -10.69
C LEU A 68 -4.16 1.44 -9.87
N MET A 69 -4.16 0.13 -9.65
CA MET A 69 -3.06 -0.56 -8.95
C MET A 69 -1.74 -0.38 -9.70
N GLU A 70 -1.73 -0.55 -11.02
CA GLU A 70 -0.55 -0.38 -11.87
C GLU A 70 -0.04 1.07 -11.83
N ASP A 71 -0.95 2.04 -11.92
CA ASP A 71 -0.63 3.46 -11.79
C ASP A 71 -0.04 3.79 -10.41
N GLN A 72 -0.60 3.26 -9.32
CA GLN A 72 -0.06 3.47 -7.97
C GLN A 72 1.34 2.87 -7.82
N VAL A 73 1.56 1.65 -8.30
CA VAL A 73 2.86 0.98 -8.22
C VAL A 73 3.90 1.71 -9.06
N SER A 74 3.57 2.11 -10.29
CA SER A 74 4.44 2.91 -11.15
C SER A 74 4.82 4.23 -10.48
N ASN A 75 3.84 4.94 -9.90
CA ASN A 75 4.06 6.19 -9.18
C ASN A 75 4.96 6.03 -7.94
N LEU A 76 4.87 4.92 -7.21
CA LEU A 76 5.73 4.61 -6.07
C LEU A 76 7.15 4.27 -6.53
N GLN A 77 7.28 3.44 -7.57
CA GLN A 77 8.57 3.04 -8.13
C GLN A 77 9.34 4.26 -8.70
N ALA A 78 8.64 5.19 -9.37
CA ALA A 78 9.23 6.45 -9.84
C ALA A 78 9.79 7.32 -8.71
N LYS A 79 9.33 7.12 -7.47
CA LYS A 79 9.83 7.79 -6.25
C LYS A 79 10.92 6.98 -5.53
N GLY A 80 11.39 5.90 -6.12
CA GLY A 80 12.37 4.98 -5.52
C GLY A 80 11.78 4.09 -4.43
N ILE A 81 10.46 3.95 -4.34
CA ILE A 81 9.80 3.08 -3.37
C ILE A 81 9.52 1.72 -4.02
N LYS A 82 10.04 0.65 -3.42
CA LYS A 82 9.76 -0.71 -3.87
C LYS A 82 8.30 -1.06 -3.64
N ALA A 83 7.56 -1.18 -4.73
CA ALA A 83 6.16 -1.57 -4.75
C ALA A 83 5.93 -2.63 -5.83
N MET A 84 4.94 -3.48 -5.64
CA MET A 84 4.58 -4.53 -6.58
C MET A 84 3.06 -4.60 -6.74
N SER A 85 2.59 -4.91 -7.96
CA SER A 85 1.21 -5.28 -8.23
C SER A 85 1.12 -6.76 -8.66
N LEU A 86 0.11 -7.45 -8.15
CA LEU A 86 -0.29 -8.79 -8.61
C LEU A 86 -1.57 -8.65 -9.43
N THR A 87 -1.41 -8.62 -10.75
CA THR A 87 -2.51 -8.49 -11.72
C THR A 87 -2.86 -9.85 -12.34
N GLY A 88 -3.89 -9.89 -13.19
CA GLY A 88 -4.28 -11.10 -13.92
C GLY A 88 -3.21 -11.56 -14.93
N GLY A 89 -3.31 -12.79 -15.42
CA GLY A 89 -2.46 -13.30 -16.52
C GLY A 89 -1.02 -13.70 -16.15
N ILE A 90 -0.64 -13.62 -14.87
CA ILE A 90 0.68 -14.06 -14.37
C ILE A 90 0.69 -15.58 -14.21
N SER A 91 1.75 -16.25 -14.70
CA SER A 91 1.97 -17.68 -14.50
C SER A 91 2.16 -18.03 -13.02
N PHE A 92 1.91 -19.29 -12.63
CA PHE A 92 2.13 -19.72 -11.24
C PHE A 92 3.56 -19.49 -10.77
N ASN A 93 4.56 -19.84 -11.57
CA ASN A 93 5.97 -19.67 -11.22
C ASN A 93 6.36 -18.19 -11.06
N ASP A 94 5.80 -17.30 -11.89
CA ASP A 94 6.09 -15.87 -11.77
C ASP A 94 5.37 -15.25 -10.57
N LEU A 95 4.17 -15.73 -10.25
CA LEU A 95 3.45 -15.34 -9.03
C LEU A 95 4.25 -15.72 -7.79
N ASP A 96 4.73 -16.96 -7.71
CA ASP A 96 5.51 -17.46 -6.59
C ASP A 96 6.81 -16.65 -6.38
N LYS A 97 7.57 -16.42 -7.46
CA LYS A 97 8.77 -15.55 -7.42
C LYS A 97 8.47 -14.12 -6.96
N LYS A 98 7.37 -13.54 -7.44
CA LYS A 98 6.93 -12.19 -7.04
C LYS A 98 6.61 -12.12 -5.55
N LEU A 99 5.95 -13.14 -5.02
CA LEU A 99 5.62 -13.25 -3.61
C LEU A 99 6.88 -13.44 -2.74
N ASP A 100 7.83 -14.27 -3.17
CA ASP A 100 9.13 -14.41 -2.49
C ASP A 100 9.91 -13.09 -2.46
N ASN A 101 9.89 -12.34 -3.56
CA ASN A 101 10.47 -10.99 -3.58
C ASN A 101 9.80 -10.06 -2.58
N CYS A 102 8.49 -10.18 -2.32
CA CYS A 102 7.83 -9.37 -1.30
C CYS A 102 8.24 -9.77 0.13
N ILE A 103 8.63 -11.04 0.35
CA ILE A 103 9.11 -11.52 1.66
C ILE A 103 10.55 -11.04 1.91
N TYR A 104 11.45 -11.18 0.92
CA TYR A 104 12.89 -10.98 1.12
C TYR A 104 13.47 -9.70 0.50
N GLY A 105 12.73 -9.06 -0.40
CA GLY A 105 13.22 -7.96 -1.25
C GLY A 105 13.02 -6.56 -0.68
N ASP A 106 12.58 -6.44 0.58
CA ASP A 106 12.29 -5.16 1.26
C ASP A 106 11.26 -4.30 0.49
N TYR A 107 10.17 -4.94 0.04
CA TYR A 107 9.06 -4.24 -0.59
C TYR A 107 8.21 -3.54 0.46
N LYS A 108 7.82 -2.29 0.16
CA LYS A 108 6.98 -1.48 1.05
C LYS A 108 5.50 -1.61 0.75
N PHE A 109 5.15 -1.96 -0.48
CA PHE A 109 3.76 -2.08 -0.92
C PHE A 109 3.54 -3.29 -1.82
N LEU A 110 2.49 -4.05 -1.52
CA LEU A 110 1.95 -5.11 -2.37
C LEU A 110 0.49 -4.78 -2.69
N TYR A 111 0.23 -4.40 -3.93
CA TYR A 111 -1.10 -4.19 -4.47
C TYR A 111 -1.63 -5.50 -5.08
N LEU A 112 -2.85 -5.89 -4.75
CA LEU A 112 -3.48 -7.08 -5.33
C LEU A 112 -5.00 -6.94 -5.42
N SER A 113 -5.60 -7.68 -6.35
CA SER A 113 -7.06 -7.71 -6.49
C SER A 113 -7.70 -8.63 -5.44
N PRO A 114 -8.98 -8.45 -5.09
CA PRO A 114 -9.70 -9.36 -4.20
C PRO A 114 -9.59 -10.83 -4.62
N GLU A 115 -9.65 -11.11 -5.92
CA GLU A 115 -9.55 -12.47 -6.47
C GLU A 115 -8.16 -13.08 -6.22
N ARG A 116 -7.09 -12.28 -6.34
CA ARG A 116 -5.73 -12.73 -6.00
C ARG A 116 -5.59 -13.00 -4.50
N LEU A 117 -6.25 -12.22 -3.65
CA LEU A 117 -6.23 -12.44 -2.19
C LEU A 117 -6.87 -13.78 -1.80
N GLN A 118 -7.85 -14.26 -2.56
CA GLN A 118 -8.51 -15.54 -2.27
C GLN A 118 -7.66 -16.76 -2.60
N MET A 119 -6.55 -16.60 -3.34
CA MET A 119 -5.67 -17.71 -3.67
C MET A 119 -4.88 -18.16 -2.44
N GLU A 120 -4.91 -19.46 -2.14
CA GLU A 120 -4.23 -20.06 -0.99
C GLU A 120 -2.73 -19.71 -0.94
N LEU A 121 -2.02 -19.86 -2.06
CA LEU A 121 -0.61 -19.47 -2.19
C LEU A 121 -0.35 -18.01 -1.78
N VAL A 122 -1.21 -17.08 -2.19
CA VAL A 122 -1.05 -15.65 -1.86
C VAL A 122 -1.23 -15.44 -0.36
N GLN A 123 -2.23 -16.07 0.24
CA GLN A 123 -2.46 -15.98 1.69
C GLN A 123 -1.32 -16.60 2.50
N GLU A 124 -0.80 -17.75 2.06
CA GLU A 124 0.36 -18.40 2.67
C GLU A 124 1.59 -17.50 2.65
N ARG A 125 1.89 -16.89 1.50
CA ARG A 125 3.03 -15.99 1.36
C ARG A 125 2.83 -14.70 2.16
N ILE A 126 1.63 -14.13 2.20
CA ILE A 126 1.32 -12.96 3.05
C ILE A 126 1.55 -13.27 4.54
N ARG A 127 1.22 -14.48 5.01
CA ARG A 127 1.50 -14.91 6.40
C ARG A 127 2.99 -14.95 6.75
N LEU A 128 3.86 -15.08 5.75
CA LEU A 128 5.33 -15.04 5.92
C LEU A 128 5.89 -13.61 5.83
N MET A 129 5.10 -12.64 5.36
CA MET A 129 5.52 -11.24 5.28
C MET A 129 5.37 -10.55 6.63
N ASN A 130 6.28 -9.62 6.94
CA ASN A 130 6.10 -8.68 8.04
C ASN A 130 5.06 -7.61 7.64
N VAL A 131 3.77 -7.93 7.67
CA VAL A 131 2.69 -7.02 7.27
C VAL A 131 2.48 -5.95 8.35
N ASN A 132 2.53 -4.67 7.96
CA ASN A 132 2.39 -3.54 8.87
C ASN A 132 1.08 -2.77 8.75
N LEU A 133 0.36 -2.98 7.65
CA LEU A 133 -0.93 -2.36 7.35
C LEU A 133 -1.63 -3.15 6.25
N ILE A 134 -2.96 -3.24 6.33
CA ILE A 134 -3.82 -3.67 5.24
C ILE A 134 -4.73 -2.49 4.91
N ALA A 135 -4.71 -2.05 3.65
CA ALA A 135 -5.59 -1.03 3.12
C ALA A 135 -6.55 -1.65 2.10
N VAL A 136 -7.83 -1.35 2.22
CA VAL A 136 -8.86 -1.73 1.24
C VAL A 136 -9.32 -0.46 0.54
N ASP A 137 -8.99 -0.34 -0.74
CA ASP A 137 -9.41 0.77 -1.59
C ASP A 137 -10.75 0.42 -2.28
N GLU A 138 -11.54 1.44 -2.58
CA GLU A 138 -12.91 1.28 -3.15
C GLU A 138 -13.81 0.36 -2.29
N ALA A 139 -13.83 0.56 -0.97
CA ALA A 139 -14.52 -0.29 0.02
C ALA A 139 -16.06 -0.13 0.08
N HIS A 140 -16.70 0.39 -0.96
CA HIS A 140 -18.14 0.67 -1.01
C HIS A 140 -18.98 -0.54 -1.47
#